data_AF-A0A1H3MA96-F1
#
_entry.id   AF-A0A1H3MA96-F1
#
_cell.length_a   1.000
_cell.length_b   1.000
_cell.length_c   1.000
_cell.angle_alpha   90.00
_cell.angle_beta   90.00
_cell.angle_gamma   90.00
#
_symmetry.space_group_name_H-M   'P 1'
#
loop_
_entity.id
_entity.type
_entity.pdbx_description
1 polymer ?
#
loop_
_entity_poly.entity_id
_entity_poly.type
_entity_poly.pdbx_seq_one_letter_code
_entity_poly.pdbx_strand_id
1 'polypeptide(L)'
;MTRVLQGRTPLRGNEQEQGSVAVLFCFIVLIAGILVTALVDTGTAIQAANRADTYSAEAARAASIAVGPVPTGGPADVQLATTAARTYLEEAGAIGAVNVLGHGLVQVSVTVSASTPLLGISVSQTRTHTAQLQVGVTSGEGVS
;
A
#
# COMPACT_ATOMS: atom_id res chain seq x y z
N MET A 1 -38.79 9.58 -79.76
CA MET A 1 -39.27 9.85 -78.39
C MET A 1 -38.35 9.12 -77.42
N THR A 2 -37.44 9.85 -76.80
CA THR A 2 -36.35 9.36 -75.95
C THR A 2 -36.81 9.38 -74.49
N ARG A 3 -36.77 8.24 -73.79
CA ARG A 3 -37.08 8.16 -72.36
C ARG A 3 -35.79 7.81 -71.61
N VAL A 4 -35.19 8.81 -70.97
CA VAL A 4 -34.02 8.64 -70.10
C VAL A 4 -34.49 8.05 -68.77
N LEU A 5 -34.02 6.85 -68.44
CA LEU A 5 -34.20 6.22 -67.14
C LEU A 5 -33.11 6.74 -66.20
N GLN A 6 -33.50 7.64 -65.30
CA GLN A 6 -32.60 8.20 -64.30
C GLN A 6 -32.51 7.24 -63.10
N GLY A 7 -31.45 6.42 -63.09
CA GLY A 7 -31.12 5.54 -61.96
C GLY A 7 -30.79 6.36 -60.73
N ARG A 8 -31.57 6.21 -59.66
CA ARG A 8 -31.27 6.77 -58.34
C ARG A 8 -30.23 5.87 -57.68
N THR A 9 -28.98 6.31 -57.60
CA THR A 9 -27.96 5.69 -56.76
C THR A 9 -28.30 5.96 -55.29
N PRO A 10 -28.51 4.94 -54.45
CA PRO A 10 -28.68 5.16 -53.02
C PRO A 10 -27.34 5.57 -52.41
N LEU A 11 -27.33 6.68 -51.67
CA LEU A 11 -26.19 7.18 -50.91
C LEU A 11 -25.93 6.26 -49.70
N ARG A 12 -25.28 5.12 -49.93
CA ARG A 12 -24.98 4.09 -48.93
C ARG A 12 -23.65 4.34 -48.19
N GLY A 13 -23.26 5.59 -48.00
CA GLY A 13 -21.94 5.96 -47.46
C GLY A 13 -21.92 6.41 -46.01
N ASN A 14 -22.99 7.03 -45.51
CA ASN A 14 -22.92 7.80 -44.25
C ASN A 14 -23.23 6.95 -43.00
N GLU A 15 -24.06 5.91 -43.11
CA GLU A 15 -24.48 5.07 -41.97
C GLU A 15 -23.38 4.09 -41.52
N GLN A 16 -22.53 3.62 -42.44
CA GLN A 16 -21.44 2.69 -42.15
C GLN A 16 -20.25 3.37 -41.44
N GLU A 17 -19.96 4.62 -41.78
CA GLU A 17 -18.92 5.39 -41.09
C GLU A 17 -19.35 5.76 -39.66
N GLN A 18 -20.61 6.17 -39.46
CA GLN A 18 -21.16 6.46 -38.13
C GLN A 18 -21.19 5.22 -37.23
N GLY A 19 -21.54 4.04 -37.78
CA GLY A 19 -21.46 2.77 -37.05
C GLY A 19 -20.04 2.40 -36.64
N SER A 20 -19.06 2.60 -37.53
CA SER A 20 -17.64 2.32 -37.24
C SER A 20 -17.07 3.25 -36.16
N VAL A 21 -17.37 4.55 -36.24
CA VAL A 21 -16.96 5.54 -35.23
C VAL A 21 -17.65 5.28 -33.90
N ALA A 22 -18.94 4.93 -33.90
CA ALA A 22 -19.67 4.60 -32.67
C ALA A 22 -19.10 3.34 -31.99
N VAL A 23 -18.74 2.31 -32.76
CA VAL A 23 -18.10 1.09 -32.24
C VAL A 23 -16.73 1.42 -31.66
N LEU A 24 -15.90 2.15 -32.40
CA LEU A 24 -14.58 2.59 -31.91
C LEU A 24 -14.71 3.42 -30.63
N PHE A 25 -15.64 4.37 -30.60
CA PHE A 25 -15.90 5.22 -29.44
C PHE A 25 -16.35 4.38 -28.23
N CYS A 26 -17.22 3.40 -28.44
CA CYS A 26 -17.65 2.48 -27.39
C CYS A 26 -16.46 1.71 -26.79
N PHE A 27 -15.57 1.16 -27.63
CA PHE A 27 -14.35 0.50 -27.15
C PHE A 27 -13.44 1.44 -26.38
N ILE A 28 -13.24 2.68 -26.86
CA ILE A 28 -12.42 3.68 -26.17
C ILE A 28 -12.98 3.96 -24.77
N VAL A 29 -14.29 4.20 -24.65
CA VAL A 29 -14.93 4.48 -23.36
C VAL A 29 -14.83 3.28 -22.41
N LEU A 30 -15.03 2.06 -22.91
CA LEU A 30 -14.87 0.84 -22.11
C LEU A 30 -13.45 0.65 -21.60
N ILE A 31 -12.45 0.78 -22.49
CA ILE A 31 -11.03 0.64 -22.12
C ILE A 31 -10.64 1.75 -21.12
N ALA A 32 -11.03 3.00 -21.40
CA ALA A 32 -10.76 4.12 -20.49
C ALA A 32 -11.41 3.90 -19.11
N GLY A 33 -12.65 3.42 -19.07
CA GLY A 33 -13.33 3.08 -17.83
C GLY A 33 -12.58 2.02 -17.03
N ILE A 34 -12.16 0.93 -17.67
CA ILE A 34 -11.37 -0.13 -17.04
C ILE A 34 -10.05 0.43 -16.48
N LEU A 35 -9.32 1.22 -17.27
CA LEU A 35 -8.04 1.81 -16.83
C LEU A 35 -8.22 2.74 -15.63
N VAL A 36 -9.26 3.58 -15.63
CA VAL A 36 -9.57 4.46 -14.49
C VAL A 36 -9.92 3.64 -13.25
N THR A 37 -10.75 2.60 -13.37
CA THR A 37 -11.09 1.74 -12.23
C THR A 37 -9.87 1.03 -11.66
N ALA A 38 -9.01 0.49 -12.52
CA ALA A 38 -7.77 -0.17 -12.11
C ALA A 38 -6.81 0.82 -11.43
N LEU A 39 -6.71 2.06 -11.91
CA LEU A 39 -5.81 3.05 -11.34
C LEU A 39 -6.24 3.47 -9.93
N VAL A 40 -7.54 3.73 -9.73
CA VAL A 40 -8.08 4.11 -8.41
C VAL A 40 -7.91 2.96 -7.41
N ASP A 41 -8.20 1.73 -7.83
CA ASP A 41 -8.03 0.55 -6.98
C ASP A 41 -6.55 0.33 -6.62
N THR A 42 -5.64 0.52 -7.58
CA THR A 42 -4.19 0.46 -7.32
C THR A 42 -3.75 1.53 -6.31
N GLY A 43 -4.33 2.73 -6.37
CA GLY A 43 -4.06 3.81 -5.42
C GLY A 43 -4.38 3.43 -3.97
N THR A 44 -5.46 2.67 -3.75
CA THR A 44 -5.84 2.22 -2.40
C THR A 44 -4.88 1.18 -1.82
N ALA A 45 -4.32 0.30 -2.68
CA ALA A 45 -3.27 -0.63 -2.26
C ALA A 45 -1.99 0.11 -1.83
N ILE A 46 -1.58 1.14 -2.58
CA ILE A 46 -0.42 1.98 -2.23
C ILE A 46 -0.66 2.73 -0.92
N GLN A 47 -1.87 3.27 -0.73
CA GLN A 47 -2.21 3.97 0.51
C GLN A 47 -2.21 3.02 1.72
N ALA A 48 -2.71 1.79 1.56
CA ALA A 48 -2.65 0.76 2.60
C ALA A 48 -1.18 0.39 2.93
N ALA A 49 -0.32 0.27 1.93
CA ALA A 49 1.10 0.02 2.13
C ALA A 49 1.80 1.17 2.89
N ASN A 50 1.53 2.43 2.51
CA ASN A 50 2.08 3.60 3.20
C ASN A 50 1.62 3.67 4.67
N ARG A 51 0.35 3.36 4.96
CA ARG A 51 -0.13 3.29 6.35
C ARG A 51 0.57 2.18 7.13
N ALA A 52 0.73 1.00 6.53
CA ALA A 52 1.45 -0.11 7.15
C ALA A 52 2.91 0.26 7.44
N ASP A 53 3.59 0.97 6.53
CA ASP A 53 4.95 1.46 6.73
C ASP A 53 5.01 2.48 7.90
N THR A 54 4.11 3.46 7.95
CA THR A 54 4.05 4.44 9.05
C THR A 54 3.82 3.76 10.41
N TYR A 55 2.81 2.90 10.52
CA TYR A 55 2.51 2.24 11.79
C TYR A 55 3.63 1.32 12.25
N SER A 56 4.25 0.59 11.33
CA SER A 56 5.39 -0.28 11.66
C SER A 56 6.60 0.53 12.15
N ALA A 57 6.90 1.65 11.49
CA ALA A 57 8.01 2.52 11.85
C ALA A 57 7.78 3.24 13.19
N GLU A 58 6.56 3.74 13.44
CA GLU A 58 6.23 4.41 14.69
C GLU A 58 6.15 3.43 15.87
N ALA A 59 5.65 2.21 15.67
CA ALA A 59 5.69 1.16 16.67
C ALA A 59 7.14 0.76 17.03
N ALA A 60 8.01 0.62 16.02
CA ALA A 60 9.44 0.37 16.22
C ALA A 60 10.12 1.52 16.98
N ARG A 61 9.74 2.77 16.69
CA ARG A 61 10.23 3.94 17.42
C ARG A 61 9.74 3.98 18.86
N ALA A 62 8.47 3.65 19.12
CA ALA A 62 7.92 3.57 20.46
C ALA A 62 8.68 2.51 21.29
N ALA A 63 9.01 1.37 20.67
CA ALA A 63 9.82 0.32 21.28
C ALA A 63 11.21 0.81 21.72
N SER A 64 11.91 1.57 20.86
CA SER A 64 13.24 2.09 21.19
C SER A 64 13.22 3.21 22.23
N ILE A 65 12.21 4.10 22.20
CA ILE A 65 12.03 5.15 23.21
C ILE A 65 11.77 4.53 24.59
N ALA A 66 10.95 3.49 24.65
CA ALA A 66 10.56 2.86 25.91
C ALA A 66 11.73 2.19 26.63
N VAL A 67 12.68 1.63 25.88
CA VAL A 67 13.93 1.07 26.43
C VAL A 67 14.93 2.17 26.79
N GLY A 68 14.93 3.26 26.04
CA GLY A 68 15.82 4.39 26.28
C GLY A 68 17.24 4.19 25.73
N PRO A 69 18.13 5.18 25.95
CA PRO A 69 19.44 5.25 25.29
C PRO A 69 20.51 4.31 25.86
N VAL A 70 20.28 3.70 27.03
CA VAL A 70 21.23 2.77 27.65
C VAL A 70 20.50 1.48 28.02
N PRO A 71 20.28 0.58 27.04
CA PRO A 71 19.71 -0.73 27.30
C PRO A 71 20.69 -1.58 28.11
N THR A 72 20.14 -2.34 29.04
CA THR A 72 20.84 -3.42 29.75
C THR A 72 21.07 -4.64 28.87
N GLY A 73 20.38 -4.73 27.72
CA GLY A 73 20.41 -5.86 26.79
C GLY A 73 19.68 -7.10 27.32
N GLY A 74 19.01 -6.97 28.46
CA GLY A 74 18.34 -8.05 29.17
C GLY A 74 16.91 -8.30 28.70
N PRO A 75 16.28 -9.38 29.20
CA PRO A 75 14.89 -9.72 28.88
C PRO A 75 13.89 -8.63 29.33
N ALA A 76 14.25 -7.81 30.32
CA ALA A 76 13.43 -6.69 30.77
C ALA A 76 13.26 -5.63 29.67
N ASP A 77 14.34 -5.25 28.98
CA ASP A 77 14.30 -4.27 27.89
C ASP A 77 13.47 -4.79 26.71
N VAL A 78 13.62 -6.08 26.40
CA VAL A 78 12.83 -6.76 25.37
C VAL A 78 11.33 -6.72 25.70
N GLN A 79 10.98 -7.00 26.96
CA GLN A 79 9.60 -6.98 27.41
C GLN A 79 9.01 -5.57 27.34
N LEU A 80 9.80 -4.56 27.74
CA LEU A 80 9.42 -3.16 27.74
C LEU A 80 9.20 -2.64 26.30
N ALA A 81 10.14 -2.93 25.39
CA ALA A 81 10.04 -2.64 23.97
C ALA A 81 8.82 -3.28 23.31
N THR A 82 8.58 -4.57 23.59
CA THR A 82 7.46 -5.32 23.02
C THR A 82 6.12 -4.78 23.51
N THR A 83 6.03 -4.42 24.79
CA THR A 83 4.81 -3.86 25.39
C THR A 83 4.51 -2.49 24.81
N ALA A 84 5.52 -1.62 24.66
CA ALA A 84 5.34 -0.29 24.06
C ALA A 84 4.91 -0.38 22.59
N ALA A 85 5.53 -1.27 21.80
CA ALA A 85 5.13 -1.49 20.41
C ALA A 85 3.68 -1.99 20.30
N ARG A 86 3.25 -2.95 21.13
CA ARG A 86 1.85 -3.39 21.14
C ARG A 86 0.88 -2.29 21.53
N THR A 87 1.20 -1.53 22.58
CA THR A 87 0.35 -0.43 23.05
C THR A 87 0.12 0.58 21.93
N TYR A 88 1.17 0.95 21.20
CA TYR A 88 1.02 1.85 20.04
C TYR A 88 0.12 1.24 18.95
N LEU A 89 0.27 -0.04 18.63
CA LEU A 89 -0.58 -0.70 17.63
C LEU A 89 -2.05 -0.77 18.06
N GLU A 90 -2.31 -1.02 19.33
CA GLU A 90 -3.65 -1.02 19.92
C GLU A 90 -4.29 0.37 19.86
N GLU A 91 -3.55 1.42 20.24
CA GLU A 91 -4.01 2.82 20.15
C GLU A 91 -4.24 3.26 18.70
N ALA A 92 -3.38 2.84 17.78
CA ALA A 92 -3.51 3.13 16.35
C ALA A 92 -4.63 2.31 15.67
N GLY A 93 -5.21 1.32 16.37
CA GLY A 93 -6.19 0.39 15.80
C GLY A 93 -5.63 -0.47 14.66
N ALA A 94 -4.30 -0.67 14.64
CA ALA A 94 -3.60 -1.39 13.58
C ALA A 94 -3.40 -2.86 13.98
N ILE A 95 -3.69 -3.79 13.07
CA ILE A 95 -3.44 -5.21 13.30
C ILE A 95 -1.97 -5.49 12.98
N GLY A 96 -1.16 -5.81 14.00
CA GLY A 96 0.26 -6.10 13.82
C GLY A 96 0.79 -7.12 14.82
N ALA A 97 1.88 -7.78 14.44
CA ALA A 97 2.64 -8.71 15.26
C ALA A 97 3.99 -8.09 15.65
N VAL A 98 4.35 -8.20 16.91
CA VAL A 98 5.67 -7.81 17.42
C VAL A 98 6.45 -9.07 17.74
N ASN A 99 7.63 -9.23 17.13
CA ASN A 99 8.50 -10.37 17.30
C ASN A 99 9.91 -9.94 17.75
N VAL A 100 10.58 -10.76 18.54
CA VAL A 100 11.92 -10.48 19.06
C VAL A 100 12.92 -11.34 18.31
N LEU A 101 13.87 -10.71 17.61
CA LEU A 101 14.88 -11.40 16.80
C LEU A 101 16.13 -11.78 17.61
N GLY A 102 16.32 -11.20 18.81
CA GLY A 102 17.41 -11.50 19.73
C GLY A 102 18.43 -10.35 19.89
N HIS A 103 19.20 -10.37 20.98
CA HIS A 103 20.28 -9.41 21.28
C HIS A 103 19.85 -7.93 21.27
N GLY A 104 18.61 -7.65 21.71
CA GLY A 104 18.06 -6.30 21.68
C GLY A 104 17.50 -5.88 20.31
N LEU A 105 17.24 -6.81 19.39
CA LEU A 105 16.53 -6.53 18.13
C LEU A 105 15.05 -6.86 18.27
N VAL A 106 14.19 -5.87 18.06
CA VAL A 106 12.73 -6.02 18.06
C VAL A 106 12.21 -5.75 16.65
N GLN A 107 11.54 -6.72 16.05
CA GLN A 107 10.91 -6.59 14.74
C GLN A 107 9.39 -6.43 14.91
N VAL A 108 8.84 -5.37 14.34
CA VAL A 108 7.41 -5.11 14.31
C VAL A 108 6.91 -5.30 12.88
N SER A 109 5.95 -6.19 12.69
CA SER A 109 5.26 -6.42 11.43
C SER A 109 3.82 -5.95 11.56
N VAL A 110 3.37 -5.06 10.69
CA VAL A 110 2.00 -4.55 10.69
C VAL A 110 1.32 -4.93 9.39
N THR A 111 0.10 -5.45 9.51
CA THR A 111 -0.76 -5.78 8.38
C THR A 111 -1.92 -4.79 8.35
N VAL A 112 -2.03 -4.06 7.24
CA VAL A 112 -3.16 -3.15 6.99
C VAL A 112 -4.00 -3.73 5.85
N SER A 113 -5.28 -3.93 6.12
CA SER A 113 -6.27 -4.35 5.12
C SER A 113 -7.19 -3.19 4.78
N ALA A 114 -7.45 -2.99 3.48
CA ALA A 114 -8.35 -1.98 2.95
C ALA A 114 -9.19 -2.57 1.79
N SER A 115 -10.42 -2.10 1.63
CA SER A 115 -11.25 -2.48 0.47
C SER A 115 -11.09 -1.47 -0.65
N THR A 116 -11.01 -1.96 -1.89
CA THR A 116 -10.97 -1.08 -3.05
C THR A 116 -12.33 -0.40 -3.26
N PRO A 117 -12.36 0.92 -3.54
CA PRO A 117 -13.58 1.71 -3.51
C PRO A 117 -14.47 1.47 -4.73
N LEU A 118 -13.92 0.99 -5.86
CA LEU A 118 -14.69 0.77 -7.08
C LEU A 118 -15.13 -0.69 -7.27
N LEU A 119 -14.23 -1.65 -7.05
CA LEU A 119 -14.56 -3.07 -7.19
C LEU A 119 -14.96 -3.74 -5.87
N GLY A 120 -14.79 -3.09 -4.72
CA GLY A 120 -15.14 -3.66 -3.41
C GLY A 120 -14.25 -4.84 -3.00
N ILE A 121 -13.10 -5.02 -3.66
CA ILE A 121 -12.20 -6.14 -3.42
C ILE A 121 -11.34 -5.83 -2.20
N SER A 122 -11.24 -6.76 -1.26
CA SER A 122 -10.35 -6.62 -0.10
C SER A 122 -8.89 -6.81 -0.51
N VAL A 123 -8.06 -5.79 -0.26
CA VAL A 123 -6.60 -5.83 -0.46
C VAL A 123 -5.93 -5.74 0.90
N SER A 124 -4.96 -6.63 1.16
CA SER A 124 -4.16 -6.62 2.39
C SER A 124 -2.70 -6.41 2.05
N GLN A 125 -2.04 -5.52 2.80
CA GLN A 125 -0.62 -5.23 2.67
C GLN A 125 0.05 -5.40 4.04
N THR A 126 1.11 -6.19 4.08
CA THR A 126 1.93 -6.41 5.28
C THR A 126 3.28 -5.74 5.09
N ARG A 127 3.67 -4.91 6.05
CA ARG A 127 5.00 -4.27 6.12
C ARG A 127 5.68 -4.62 7.43
N THR A 128 7.00 -4.60 7.43
CA THR A 128 7.81 -4.99 8.58
C THR A 128 8.94 -4.00 8.78
N HIS A 129 9.10 -3.52 10.01
CA HIS A 129 10.19 -2.65 10.44
C HIS A 129 10.89 -3.24 11.67
N THR A 130 12.19 -3.02 11.77
CA THR A 130 13.00 -3.48 12.90
C THR A 130 13.52 -2.31 13.70
N ALA A 131 13.36 -2.36 15.02
CA ALA A 131 14.02 -1.50 15.99
C ALA A 131 15.25 -2.21 16.55
N GLN A 132 16.40 -1.51 16.55
CA GLN A 132 17.59 -1.95 17.28
C GLN A 132 17.65 -1.22 18.61
N LEU A 133 17.67 -1.95 19.72
CA LEU A 133 17.94 -1.42 21.05
C LEU A 133 19.45 -1.18 21.14
N GLN A 134 19.85 0.08 20.98
CA GLN A 134 21.23 0.50 20.77
C GLN A 134 22.06 0.25 22.04
N VAL A 135 22.94 -0.76 22.05
CA VAL A 135 23.85 -1.03 23.18
C VAL A 135 24.85 0.12 23.27
N GLY A 136 24.87 0.84 24.39
CA GLY A 136 25.86 1.89 24.64
C GLY A 136 27.27 1.34 24.53
N VAL A 137 28.08 1.90 23.64
CA VAL A 137 29.50 1.54 23.48
C VAL A 137 30.26 2.09 24.69
N THR A 138 30.60 1.22 25.65
CA THR A 138 31.54 1.50 26.74
C THR A 138 32.82 0.71 26.50
N SER A 139 33.68 1.19 25.60
CA SER A 139 35.12 0.90 25.58
C SER A 139 35.83 1.99 24.80
N GLY A 140 36.03 3.13 25.46
CA GLY A 140 37.09 4.07 25.11
C GLY A 140 38.28 3.79 26.02
N GLU A 141 38.97 2.66 25.80
CA GLU A 141 40.25 2.43 26.46
C GLU A 141 41.28 3.25 25.68
N GLY A 142 41.70 4.37 26.28
CA GLY A 142 42.77 5.19 25.74
C GLY A 142 44.04 4.37 25.69
N VAL A 143 44.46 4.00 24.49
CA VAL A 143 45.83 3.55 24.23
C VAL A 143 46.77 4.71 24.52
N SER A 144 47.40 4.68 25.69
CA SER A 144 48.58 5.48 25.98
C SER A 144 49.84 4.71 25.65
#